data_AF-A0A2D6SU69-F1
#
_entry.id   AF-A0A2D6SU69-F1
#
_cell.length_a   1.000
_cell.length_b   1.000
_cell.length_c   1.000
_cell.angle_alpha   90.00
_cell.angle_beta   90.00
_cell.angle_gamma   90.00
#
_symmetry.space_group_name_H-M   'P 1'
#
loop_
_entity.id
_entity.type
_entity.pdbx_description
1 polymer ?
#
loop_
_entity_poly.entity_id
_entity_poly.type
_entity_poly.pdbx_seq_one_letter_code
_entity_poly.pdbx_strand_id
1 'polypeptide(L)'
;MPAWPGGPCPSCGDDMPENLVHCQRCRTLLNDDLDHDSVEIPPFVQLEEISSMVEVPPRGHYIACPQCDKELRINRKYVGEKVQCKFCQGGFRFAPSGPDAAAHAFYTTCPHCSQELRVASKYLGEKVLCKLCDGHIHFVG
;
A
#
# COMPACT_ATOMS: atom_id res chain seq x y z
N MET A 1 -15.91 25.30 -44.86
CA MET A 1 -16.00 25.94 -43.55
C MET A 1 -16.11 27.42 -43.83
N PRO A 2 -17.32 28.02 -43.80
CA PRO A 2 -17.45 29.44 -43.97
C PRO A 2 -16.85 30.09 -42.73
N ALA A 3 -15.64 30.62 -42.92
CA ALA A 3 -15.06 31.53 -41.96
C ALA A 3 -15.90 32.82 -41.95
N TRP A 4 -15.93 33.52 -40.82
CA TRP A 4 -16.65 34.79 -40.70
C TRP A 4 -16.23 35.73 -41.85
N PRO A 5 -17.16 36.27 -42.66
CA PRO A 5 -16.84 37.06 -43.85
C PRO A 5 -16.37 38.49 -43.53
N GLY A 6 -16.38 38.89 -42.25
CA GLY A 6 -16.18 40.26 -41.82
C GLY A 6 -17.50 41.03 -41.68
N GLY A 7 -17.50 42.07 -40.85
CA GLY A 7 -18.66 42.95 -40.64
C GLY A 7 -19.13 43.03 -39.18
N PRO A 8 -20.31 43.63 -38.93
CA PRO A 8 -20.79 43.91 -37.58
C PRO A 8 -21.16 42.62 -36.83
N CYS A 9 -20.67 42.47 -35.61
CA CYS A 9 -21.03 41.36 -34.73
C CYS A 9 -22.55 41.35 -34.48
N PRO A 10 -23.24 40.20 -34.61
CA PRO A 10 -24.70 40.11 -34.44
C PRO A 10 -25.18 40.40 -33.02
N SER A 11 -24.29 40.32 -32.02
CA SER A 11 -24.64 40.53 -30.62
C SER A 11 -24.33 41.95 -30.13
N CYS A 12 -23.15 42.50 -30.44
CA CYS A 12 -22.73 43.80 -29.92
C CYS A 12 -22.59 44.91 -30.97
N GLY A 13 -22.72 44.60 -32.26
CA GLY A 13 -22.67 45.58 -33.35
C GLY A 13 -21.27 46.11 -33.72
N ASP A 14 -20.22 45.77 -32.96
CA ASP A 14 -18.84 46.15 -33.29
C ASP A 14 -18.37 45.44 -34.58
N ASP A 15 -17.65 46.17 -35.42
CA ASP A 15 -17.13 45.66 -36.70
C ASP A 15 -15.95 44.69 -36.47
N MET A 16 -16.11 43.45 -36.94
CA MET A 16 -15.17 42.35 -36.78
C MET A 16 -14.51 42.00 -38.12
N PRO A 17 -13.17 41.87 -38.19
CA PRO A 17 -12.48 41.44 -39.41
C PRO A 17 -12.81 40.00 -39.79
N GLU A 18 -12.55 39.64 -41.05
CA GLU A 18 -12.75 38.29 -41.57
C GLU A 18 -11.96 37.22 -40.81
N ASN A 19 -12.41 35.97 -40.91
CA ASN A 19 -11.78 34.76 -40.35
C ASN A 19 -11.71 34.69 -38.81
N LEU A 20 -12.54 35.45 -38.10
CA LEU A 20 -12.69 35.32 -36.65
C LEU A 20 -13.70 34.24 -36.26
N VAL A 21 -13.38 33.51 -35.18
CA VAL A 21 -14.29 32.53 -34.55
C VAL A 21 -15.18 33.19 -33.50
N HIS A 22 -14.63 34.14 -32.73
CA HIS A 22 -15.35 34.88 -31.70
C HIS A 22 -15.18 36.39 -31.88
N CYS A 23 -16.20 37.15 -31.51
CA CYS A 23 -16.11 38.60 -31.38
C CYS A 23 -15.05 38.99 -30.33
N GLN A 24 -14.19 39.94 -30.66
CA GLN A 24 -13.14 40.43 -29.75
C GLN A 24 -13.70 41.26 -28.59
N ARG A 25 -14.94 41.76 -28.70
CA ARG A 25 -15.60 42.57 -27.68
C ARG A 25 -16.45 41.74 -26.73
N CYS A 26 -17.41 40.99 -27.27
CA CYS A 26 -18.43 40.29 -26.49
C CYS A 26 -18.23 38.78 -26.43
N ARG A 27 -17.21 38.23 -27.12
CA ARG A 27 -16.91 36.79 -27.21
C ARG A 27 -18.00 35.92 -27.83
N THR A 28 -19.07 36.52 -28.38
CA THR A 28 -20.08 35.80 -29.18
C THR A 28 -19.43 35.03 -30.32
N LEU A 29 -19.87 33.78 -30.52
CA LEU A 29 -19.43 32.92 -31.60
C LEU A 29 -19.92 33.52 -32.93
N LEU A 30 -19.00 33.77 -33.86
CA LEU A 30 -19.27 34.37 -35.17
C LEU A 30 -19.34 33.33 -36.28
N ASN A 31 -18.90 32.10 -35.99
CA ASN A 31 -18.97 30.99 -36.92
C ASN A 31 -20.10 30.05 -36.50
N ASP A 32 -21.17 30.04 -37.28
CA ASP A 32 -22.38 29.25 -37.02
C ASP A 32 -22.19 27.75 -37.31
N ASP A 33 -21.07 27.34 -37.93
CA ASP A 33 -20.70 25.93 -38.10
C ASP A 33 -20.04 25.33 -36.85
N LEU A 34 -19.80 26.14 -35.81
CA LEU A 34 -19.20 25.69 -34.56
C LEU A 34 -20.26 25.73 -33.45
N ASP A 35 -20.20 24.73 -32.57
CA ASP A 35 -20.97 24.68 -31.34
C ASP A 35 -20.01 24.59 -30.14
N HIS A 36 -20.48 24.95 -28.95
CA HIS A 36 -19.70 24.77 -27.73
C HIS A 36 -19.66 23.28 -27.40
N ASP A 37 -18.49 22.66 -27.49
CA ASP A 37 -18.28 21.31 -27.00
C ASP A 37 -18.32 21.32 -25.45
N SER A 38 -19.38 20.75 -24.88
CA SER A 38 -19.48 20.55 -23.44
C SER A 38 -18.85 19.22 -23.07
N VAL A 39 -17.60 19.24 -22.62
CA VAL A 39 -16.97 18.05 -22.03
C VAL A 39 -17.60 17.82 -20.66
N GLU A 40 -18.44 16.79 -20.53
CA GLU A 40 -18.94 16.34 -19.24
C GLU A 40 -17.77 15.79 -18.41
N ILE A 41 -17.37 16.51 -17.36
CA ILE A 41 -16.37 16.01 -16.41
C ILE A 41 -17.07 14.96 -15.54
N PRO A 42 -16.65 13.68 -15.57
CA PRO A 42 -17.26 12.67 -14.73
C PRO A 42 -17.09 13.03 -13.24
N PRO A 43 -18.08 12.70 -12.39
CA PRO A 43 -17.95 12.95 -10.96
C PRO A 43 -16.74 12.20 -10.41
N PHE A 44 -16.04 12.84 -9.48
CA PHE A 44 -14.96 12.19 -8.75
C PHE A 44 -15.48 10.96 -8.00
N VAL A 45 -14.88 9.81 -8.23
CA VAL A 45 -15.15 8.57 -7.49
C VAL A 45 -13.98 8.32 -6.54
N GLN A 46 -14.26 8.27 -5.23
CA GLN A 46 -13.28 7.82 -4.24
C GLN A 46 -13.02 6.33 -4.47
N LEU A 47 -11.76 5.97 -4.72
CA LEU A 47 -11.35 4.56 -4.79
C LEU A 47 -11.50 3.94 -3.39
N GLU A 48 -12.00 2.71 -3.33
CA GLU A 48 -12.02 1.93 -2.09
C GLU A 48 -10.59 1.76 -1.57
N GLU A 49 -10.39 2.01 -0.27
CA GLU A 49 -9.09 1.76 0.36
C GLU A 49 -8.69 0.30 0.16
N ILE A 50 -7.55 0.10 -0.51
CA ILE A 50 -6.93 -1.21 -0.66
C ILE A 50 -6.75 -1.76 0.75
N SER A 51 -7.38 -2.91 1.07
CA SER A 51 -7.43 -3.50 2.42
C SER A 51 -6.12 -3.22 3.17
N SER A 52 -6.16 -2.31 4.14
CA SER A 52 -4.96 -1.87 4.85
C SER A 52 -4.36 -3.09 5.54
N MET A 53 -3.28 -3.64 4.98
CA MET A 53 -2.61 -4.78 5.59
C MET A 53 -2.00 -4.29 6.90
N VAL A 54 -2.37 -4.92 8.00
CA VAL A 54 -1.82 -4.55 9.30
C VAL A 54 -0.44 -5.17 9.42
N GLU A 55 0.57 -4.32 9.59
CA GLU A 55 1.95 -4.74 9.83
C GLU A 55 2.10 -5.30 11.23
N VAL A 56 2.68 -6.50 11.35
CA VAL A 56 2.81 -7.21 12.62
C VAL A 56 4.21 -7.79 12.75
N PRO A 57 5.02 -7.32 13.73
CA PRO A 57 6.33 -7.90 13.98
C PRO A 57 6.26 -9.23 14.78
N PRO A 58 7.27 -10.09 14.67
CA PRO A 58 7.45 -11.24 15.57
C PRO A 58 7.53 -10.80 17.03
N ARG A 59 6.77 -11.46 17.92
CA ARG A 59 6.94 -11.33 19.38
C ARG A 59 8.10 -12.19 19.89
N GLY A 60 8.42 -13.26 19.18
CA GLY A 60 9.57 -14.10 19.46
C GLY A 60 9.70 -15.24 18.46
N HIS A 61 10.69 -16.10 18.68
CA HIS A 61 11.13 -17.10 17.73
C HIS A 61 11.15 -18.49 18.34
N TYR A 62 10.96 -19.49 17.48
CA TYR A 62 11.27 -20.88 17.76
C TYR A 62 12.58 -21.21 17.07
N ILE A 63 13.54 -21.72 17.84
CA ILE A 63 14.87 -22.10 17.37
C ILE A 63 15.21 -23.50 17.87
N ALA A 64 16.08 -24.22 17.17
CA ALA A 64 16.71 -25.41 17.72
C ALA A 64 17.91 -25.02 18.59
N CYS A 65 18.10 -25.70 19.73
CA CYS A 65 19.30 -25.48 20.54
C CYS A 65 20.54 -26.08 19.85
N PRO A 66 21.64 -25.33 19.65
CA PRO A 66 22.83 -25.84 18.95
C PRO A 66 23.51 -27.02 19.64
N GLN A 67 23.24 -27.26 20.93
CA GLN A 67 23.89 -28.32 21.70
C GLN A 67 23.03 -29.57 21.92
N CYS A 68 21.70 -29.46 21.87
CA CYS A 68 20.81 -30.60 22.15
C CYS A 68 19.63 -30.73 21.18
N ASP A 69 19.57 -29.85 20.18
CA ASP A 69 18.59 -29.83 19.08
C ASP A 69 17.12 -29.67 19.52
N LYS A 70 16.85 -29.51 20.82
CA LYS A 70 15.50 -29.27 21.33
C LYS A 70 15.01 -27.88 20.96
N GLU A 71 13.74 -27.79 20.55
CA GLU A 71 13.08 -26.53 20.22
C GLU A 71 12.93 -25.64 21.46
N LEU A 72 13.38 -24.39 21.33
CA LEU A 72 13.26 -23.35 22.34
C LEU A 72 12.37 -22.22 21.81
N ARG A 73 11.47 -21.75 22.68
CA ARG A 73 10.67 -20.54 22.45
C ARG A 73 11.35 -19.37 23.14
N ILE A 74 11.87 -18.42 22.35
CA ILE A 74 12.66 -17.28 22.85
C ILE A 74 11.96 -15.97 22.46
N ASN A 75 11.84 -15.04 23.40
CA ASN A 75 11.26 -13.73 23.12
C ASN A 75 12.23 -12.85 22.30
N ARG A 76 11.69 -12.02 21.40
CA ARG A 76 12.48 -11.11 20.54
C ARG A 76 13.39 -10.17 21.35
N LYS A 77 13.05 -9.82 22.59
CA LYS A 77 13.90 -8.96 23.44
C LYS A 77 15.29 -9.54 23.74
N TYR A 78 15.48 -10.85 23.56
CA TYR A 78 16.77 -11.51 23.78
C TYR A 78 17.62 -11.61 22.50
N VAL A 79 17.17 -11.04 21.37
CA VAL A 79 17.97 -11.01 20.14
C VAL A 79 19.28 -10.27 20.44
N GLY A 80 20.41 -10.90 20.12
CA GLY A 80 21.75 -10.38 20.40
C GLY A 80 22.31 -10.77 21.78
N GLU A 81 21.48 -11.28 22.68
CA GLU A 81 21.86 -11.65 24.05
C GLU A 81 22.40 -13.08 24.17
N LYS A 82 23.15 -13.33 25.23
CA LYS A 82 23.53 -14.69 25.64
C LYS A 82 22.37 -15.31 26.42
N VAL A 83 21.87 -16.43 25.92
CA VAL A 83 20.76 -17.19 26.52
C VAL A 83 21.23 -18.60 26.87
N GLN A 84 20.53 -19.25 27.79
CA GLN A 84 20.80 -20.63 28.18
C GLN A 84 19.63 -21.53 27.84
N CYS A 85 19.92 -22.69 27.27
CA CYS A 85 18.94 -23.71 26.98
C CYS A 85 18.38 -24.28 28.29
N LYS A 86 17.05 -24.25 28.47
CA LYS A 86 16.41 -24.83 29.65
C LYS A 86 16.53 -26.37 29.78
N PHE A 87 16.97 -27.06 28.72
CA PHE A 87 17.05 -28.51 28.70
C PHE A 87 18.46 -29.04 28.96
N CYS A 88 19.48 -28.48 28.30
CA CYS A 88 20.87 -28.91 28.47
C CYS A 88 21.73 -27.91 29.23
N GLN A 89 21.18 -26.75 29.62
CA GLN A 89 21.88 -25.62 30.26
C GLN A 89 22.99 -25.00 29.39
N GLY A 90 23.06 -25.42 28.14
CA GLY A 90 23.97 -24.93 27.13
C GLY A 90 23.76 -23.46 26.79
N GLY A 91 24.83 -22.66 26.87
CA GLY A 91 24.82 -21.23 26.59
C GLY A 91 25.16 -20.91 25.13
N PHE A 92 24.39 -20.04 24.50
CA PHE A 92 24.65 -19.56 23.14
C PHE A 92 24.15 -18.13 22.96
N ARG A 93 24.61 -17.46 21.90
CA ARG A 93 24.12 -16.13 21.55
C ARG A 93 22.92 -16.26 20.63
N PHE A 94 21.79 -15.65 20.98
CA PHE A 94 20.59 -15.75 20.16
C PHE A 94 20.63 -14.74 19.00
N ALA A 95 20.60 -15.25 17.77
CA ALA A 95 20.50 -14.44 16.56
C ALA A 95 19.54 -15.13 15.56
N PRO A 96 18.34 -14.57 15.29
CA PRO A 96 17.30 -15.24 14.50
C PRO A 96 17.72 -15.49 13.04
N SER A 97 18.60 -14.65 12.49
CA SER A 97 19.19 -14.80 11.14
C SER A 97 20.65 -15.30 11.18
N GLY A 98 21.13 -15.78 12.33
CA GLY A 98 22.51 -16.26 12.50
C GLY A 98 22.66 -17.74 12.17
N PRO A 99 23.90 -18.21 11.91
CA PRO A 99 24.17 -19.62 11.56
C PRO A 99 23.99 -20.60 12.73
N ASP A 100 24.28 -20.17 13.97
CA ASP A 100 24.31 -21.07 15.13
C ASP A 100 22.91 -21.38 15.73
N ALA A 101 21.93 -20.51 15.50
CA ALA A 101 20.62 -20.57 16.14
C ALA A 101 19.53 -19.94 15.27
N ALA A 102 19.52 -20.31 13.98
CA ALA A 102 18.54 -19.80 13.03
C ALA A 102 17.11 -20.12 13.47
N ALA A 103 16.23 -19.12 13.40
CA ALA A 103 14.82 -19.33 13.69
C ALA A 103 14.12 -20.00 12.51
N HIS A 104 13.53 -21.17 12.73
CA HIS A 104 12.70 -21.85 11.73
C HIS A 104 11.23 -21.41 11.77
N ALA A 105 10.79 -20.86 12.90
CA ALA A 105 9.47 -20.26 13.05
C ALA A 105 9.49 -19.07 14.02
N PHE A 106 8.43 -18.26 13.99
CA PHE A 106 8.18 -17.20 14.94
C PHE A 106 6.74 -17.27 15.46
N TYR A 107 6.50 -16.59 16.57
CA TYR A 107 5.15 -16.36 17.07
C TYR A 107 4.82 -14.87 17.14
N THR A 108 3.57 -14.55 16.85
CA THR A 108 3.02 -13.20 17.02
C THR A 108 1.53 -13.27 17.34
N THR A 109 0.91 -12.13 17.59
CA THR A 109 -0.53 -12.03 17.89
C THR A 109 -1.23 -11.43 16.68
N CYS A 110 -2.29 -12.07 16.20
CA CYS A 110 -3.11 -11.54 15.11
C CYS A 110 -3.77 -10.22 15.57
N PRO A 111 -3.65 -9.12 14.82
CA PRO A 111 -4.26 -7.84 15.18
C PRO A 111 -5.79 -7.84 15.04
N HIS A 112 -6.34 -8.77 14.24
CA HIS A 112 -7.77 -8.87 13.97
C HIS A 112 -8.51 -9.71 15.00
N CYS A 113 -7.96 -10.88 15.37
CA CYS A 113 -8.62 -11.81 16.30
C CYS A 113 -7.91 -11.99 17.65
N SER A 114 -6.78 -11.31 17.87
CA SER A 114 -5.97 -11.38 19.10
C SER A 114 -5.43 -12.78 19.46
N GLN A 115 -5.53 -13.75 18.55
CA GLN A 115 -5.00 -15.10 18.75
C GLN A 115 -3.50 -15.18 18.47
N GLU A 116 -2.79 -16.05 19.19
CA GLU A 116 -1.37 -16.31 18.94
C GLU A 116 -1.20 -17.19 17.68
N LEU A 117 -0.37 -16.71 16.76
CA LEU A 117 -0.02 -17.38 15.52
C LEU A 117 1.40 -17.92 15.62
N ARG A 118 1.59 -19.21 15.31
CA ARG A 118 2.89 -19.79 15.00
C ARG A 118 3.07 -19.78 13.48
N VAL A 119 4.11 -19.12 13.01
CA VAL A 119 4.35 -18.82 11.59
C VAL A 119 5.75 -19.30 11.21
N ALA A 120 5.88 -19.98 10.08
CA ALA A 120 7.21 -20.38 9.59
C ALA A 120 8.01 -19.14 9.16
N SER A 121 9.33 -19.13 9.41
CA SER A 121 10.17 -17.95 9.15
C SER A 121 10.18 -17.50 7.69
N LYS A 122 9.86 -18.40 6.75
CA LYS A 122 9.71 -18.08 5.31
C LYS A 122 8.61 -17.06 4.99
N TYR A 123 7.65 -16.84 5.90
CA TYR A 123 6.59 -15.86 5.73
C TYR A 123 6.95 -14.48 6.30
N LEU A 124 8.17 -14.30 6.83
CA LEU A 124 8.63 -12.98 7.23
C LEU A 124 8.81 -12.10 5.98
N GLY A 125 8.21 -10.91 5.98
CA GLY A 125 8.13 -10.02 4.82
C GLY A 125 6.92 -10.26 3.93
N GLU A 126 6.17 -11.35 4.13
CA GLU A 126 5.05 -11.75 3.27
C GLU A 126 3.70 -11.22 3.75
N LYS A 127 2.82 -10.98 2.78
CA LYS A 127 1.42 -10.61 2.97
C LYS A 127 0.56 -11.87 2.96
N VAL A 128 -0.15 -12.12 4.05
CA VAL A 128 -0.92 -13.36 4.23
C VAL A 128 -2.27 -13.11 4.89
N LEU A 129 -3.13 -14.13 4.83
CA LEU A 129 -4.36 -14.18 5.62
C LEU A 129 -4.12 -14.91 6.94
N CYS A 130 -4.76 -14.42 7.99
CA CYS A 130 -4.82 -15.13 9.26
C CYS A 130 -5.60 -16.44 9.09
N LYS A 131 -4.98 -17.59 9.35
CA LYS A 131 -5.64 -18.90 9.28
C LYS A 131 -6.85 -19.09 10.21
N LEU A 132 -7.09 -18.15 11.14
CA LEU A 132 -8.15 -18.22 12.15
C LEU A 132 -9.32 -17.27 11.90
N CYS A 133 -9.08 -16.15 11.20
CA CYS A 133 -10.10 -15.11 11.01
C CYS A 133 -10.05 -14.44 9.63
N ASP A 134 -9.21 -14.94 8.72
CA ASP A 134 -9.00 -14.43 7.36
C ASP A 134 -8.62 -12.94 7.28
N GLY A 135 -8.19 -12.36 8.40
CA GLY A 135 -7.71 -10.98 8.46
C GLY A 135 -6.39 -10.83 7.70
N HIS A 136 -6.27 -9.76 6.92
CA HIS A 136 -5.07 -9.45 6.14
C HIS A 136 -3.94 -8.97 7.05
N ILE A 137 -2.79 -9.67 7.00
CA ILE A 137 -1.62 -9.41 7.84
C ILE A 137 -0.39 -9.30 6.95
N HIS A 138 0.49 -8.36 7.28
CA HIS A 138 1.84 -8.29 6.73
C HIS A 138 2.85 -8.54 7.85
N PHE A 139 3.61 -9.64 7.78
CA PHE A 139 4.64 -9.91 8.78
C PHE A 139 5.90 -9.10 8.50
N VAL A 140 6.31 -8.23 9.43
CA VAL A 140 7.48 -7.35 9.28
C VAL A 140 8.61 -7.74 10.23
N GLY A 141 9.85 -7.76 9.75
CA GLY A 141 11.05 -8.23 10.49
C GLY A 141 11.82 -7.10 11.14
#